data_AF-A0A7R9B9G1-F1
#
_entry.id   AF-A0A7R9B9G1-F1
#
_cell.length_a   1.000
_cell.length_b   1.000
_cell.length_c   1.000
_cell.angle_alpha   90.00
_cell.angle_beta   90.00
_cell.angle_gamma   90.00
#
_symmetry.space_group_name_H-M   'P 1'
#
loop_
_entity.id
_entity.type
_entity.pdbx_description
1 polymer ?
#
loop_
_entity_poly.entity_id
_entity_poly.type
_entity_poly.pdbx_seq_one_letter_code
_entity_poly.pdbx_strand_id
1 'polypeptide(L)'
;DRLGLGDLFMMEPERPTIWKRRLGEDDENPVVNLQPIPSPLENPFPPPVAIPKLCTTIEETIIACWNRFILTFDPLENPHVLKAPPNLREAAAMLLITTVAIFRNLLVARVSKNDTVMARLITLLSVIQIESEKRQCTPQYIMHSIINTLHPLNMILSIFYLGWWFLVTFSFKLPLLVLLEMKGLCMKGKTSTFVHLVCLYCALMYDAAREMWLMLRILFTAPRILFEDLFMTRRGAKHQLQTVSLCGRKVVAWSEPVQLDLVRRIASATEATPSEVLISAVTGALREYFRQFGFPVPDSVLCTARFFPLESLLTSKSCPADCTPQRGGLLCLPLPTKIPRGDDNDPAEGLKAIQRIVSQARGRQPALYLASQWHLDGGLLTKLMPSLLARLLLNHLTRR
;
A
#
# COMPACT_ATOMS: atom_id res chain seq x y z
N ASP A 1 39.38 13.68 3.66
CA ASP A 1 38.72 13.68 2.34
C ASP A 1 37.73 12.54 2.21
N ARG A 2 36.49 12.88 1.81
CA ARG A 2 35.27 12.05 1.75
C ARG A 2 34.48 11.93 3.05
N LEU A 3 34.10 13.08 3.62
CA LEU A 3 32.87 13.17 4.43
C LEU A 3 31.68 13.28 3.48
N GLY A 4 30.86 12.22 3.42
CA GLY A 4 29.59 12.23 2.70
C GLY A 4 28.56 13.10 3.45
N LEU A 5 27.50 13.54 2.76
CA LEU A 5 26.39 14.26 3.42
C LEU A 5 25.74 13.40 4.52
N GLY A 6 25.84 12.06 4.41
CA GLY A 6 25.43 11.12 5.44
C GLY A 6 26.29 11.17 6.71
N ASP A 7 27.58 11.50 6.60
CA ASP A 7 28.48 11.57 7.76
C ASP A 7 28.25 12.84 8.59
N LEU A 8 27.71 13.91 7.98
CA LEU A 8 27.30 15.11 8.72
C LEU A 8 26.02 14.88 9.55
N PHE A 9 25.17 13.94 9.13
CA PHE A 9 23.99 13.48 9.87
C PHE A 9 24.28 12.26 10.77
N MET A 10 25.44 11.62 10.61
CA MET A 10 25.90 10.46 11.37
C MET A 10 27.11 10.78 12.27
N MET A 11 27.33 12.05 12.64
CA MET A 11 28.09 12.32 13.85
C MET A 11 27.46 11.48 14.96
N GLU A 12 28.25 10.54 15.47
CA GLU A 12 27.85 9.64 16.56
C GLU A 12 27.13 10.48 17.62
N PRO A 13 25.95 10.07 18.09
CA PRO A 13 25.39 10.70 19.27
C PRO A 13 26.37 10.39 20.40
N GLU A 14 27.30 11.32 20.68
CA GLU A 14 27.75 11.52 22.05
C GLU A 14 26.49 11.45 22.90
N ARG A 15 26.44 10.42 23.74
CA ARG A 15 25.26 9.95 24.48
C ARG A 15 24.32 11.12 24.81
N PRO A 16 23.06 11.13 24.35
CA PRO A 16 22.20 12.29 24.49
C PRO A 16 21.65 12.37 25.92
N THR A 17 22.50 12.69 26.89
CA THR A 17 22.07 13.15 28.21
C THR A 17 21.64 14.63 28.15
N ILE A 18 22.07 15.37 27.12
CA ILE A 18 21.74 16.79 26.94
C ILE A 18 20.32 16.98 26.38
N TRP A 19 19.87 16.14 25.44
CA TRP A 19 18.53 16.23 24.87
C TRP A 19 17.42 15.80 25.84
N LYS A 20 17.73 14.85 26.75
CA LYS A 20 16.79 14.44 27.81
C LYS A 20 16.67 15.47 28.93
N ARG A 21 17.70 16.31 29.17
CA ARG A 21 17.72 17.26 30.28
C ARG A 21 16.99 18.58 29.95
N ARG A 22 16.89 19.00 28.67
CA ARG A 22 16.09 20.19 28.29
C ARG A 22 14.62 19.92 28.05
N LEU A 23 14.26 18.71 27.61
CA LEU A 23 12.84 18.35 27.41
C LEU A 23 12.07 18.19 28.74
N GLY A 24 12.75 18.10 29.88
CA GLY A 24 12.09 17.98 31.19
C GLY A 24 11.86 19.31 31.94
N GLU A 25 12.54 20.39 31.56
CA GLU A 25 12.45 21.69 32.26
C GLU A 25 11.61 22.72 31.50
N ASP A 26 11.42 22.58 30.18
CA ASP A 26 10.57 23.45 29.36
C ASP A 26 9.19 22.84 29.04
N ASP A 27 8.84 21.70 29.65
CA ASP A 27 7.56 21.00 29.50
C ASP A 27 6.40 21.64 30.31
N GLU A 28 6.42 22.97 30.45
CA GLU A 28 5.21 23.77 30.68
C GLU A 28 4.43 24.04 29.36
N ASN A 29 4.57 23.17 28.37
CA ASN A 29 3.57 23.10 27.32
C ASN A 29 2.33 22.43 27.93
N PRO A 30 1.18 23.12 28.04
CA PRO A 30 -0.02 22.48 28.53
C PRO A 30 -0.30 21.27 27.64
N VAL A 31 -0.44 20.10 28.26
CA VAL A 31 -0.93 18.86 27.65
C VAL A 31 -2.39 19.12 27.26
N VAL A 32 -2.59 19.93 26.22
CA VAL A 32 -3.88 20.03 25.58
C VAL A 32 -3.98 18.77 24.74
N ASN A 33 -4.88 17.87 25.14
CA ASN A 33 -5.36 16.72 24.37
C ASN A 33 -5.99 17.20 23.05
N LEU A 34 -5.20 17.77 22.15
CA LEU A 34 -5.58 18.11 20.80
C LEU A 34 -5.09 16.98 19.92
N GLN A 35 -6.04 16.29 19.29
CA GLN A 35 -5.74 15.34 18.21
C GLN A 35 -4.77 16.01 17.24
N PRO A 36 -3.69 15.33 16.83
CA PRO A 36 -2.74 15.89 15.87
C PRO A 36 -3.51 16.25 14.60
N ILE A 37 -3.56 17.54 14.27
CA ILE A 37 -4.16 18.01 13.02
C ILE A 37 -3.34 17.36 11.90
N PRO A 38 -3.95 16.51 11.04
CA PRO A 38 -3.22 15.81 10.01
C PRO A 38 -2.58 16.84 9.08
N SER A 39 -1.28 16.67 8.80
CA SER A 39 -0.57 17.59 7.91
C SER A 39 -1.21 17.51 6.53
N PRO A 40 -1.39 18.63 5.81
CA PRO A 40 -1.96 18.58 4.46
C PRO A 40 -1.02 17.89 3.46
N LEU A 41 0.24 17.67 3.85
CA LEU A 41 1.26 16.93 3.10
C LEU A 41 1.19 15.41 3.37
N GLU A 42 0.38 14.98 4.33
CA GLU A 42 0.15 13.59 4.68
C GLU A 42 -0.99 13.03 3.81
N ASN A 43 -0.71 11.92 3.09
CA ASN A 43 -1.65 11.17 2.25
C ASN A 43 -2.60 12.04 1.40
N PRO A 44 -2.17 12.48 0.19
CA PRO A 44 -3.00 13.27 -0.70
C PRO A 44 -4.22 12.50 -1.24
N PHE A 45 -4.25 11.17 -1.09
CA PHE A 45 -5.37 10.31 -1.46
C PHE A 45 -5.83 9.48 -0.24
N PRO A 46 -7.13 9.17 -0.13
CA PRO A 46 -7.61 8.27 0.92
C PRO A 46 -6.99 6.89 0.72
N PRO A 47 -6.46 6.24 1.77
CA PRO A 47 -5.90 4.91 1.65
C PRO A 47 -6.99 3.92 1.18
N PRO A 48 -6.66 2.92 0.35
CA PRO A 48 -7.62 1.90 -0.05
C PRO A 48 -8.02 1.09 1.18
N VAL A 49 -9.32 1.05 1.47
CA VAL A 49 -9.86 0.35 2.65
C VAL A 49 -10.70 -0.86 2.22
N ALA A 50 -11.38 -0.78 1.08
CA ALA A 50 -12.25 -1.85 0.61
C ALA A 50 -11.45 -3.03 0.04
N ILE A 51 -10.38 -2.77 -0.74
CA ILE A 51 -9.52 -3.82 -1.30
C ILE A 51 -8.91 -4.73 -0.23
N PRO A 52 -8.19 -4.23 0.79
CA PRO A 52 -7.58 -5.10 1.79
C PRO A 52 -8.63 -5.89 2.57
N LYS A 53 -9.76 -5.26 2.93
CA LYS A 53 -10.88 -5.93 3.59
C LYS A 53 -11.48 -7.04 2.73
N LEU A 54 -11.61 -6.82 1.43
CA LEU A 54 -12.09 -7.83 0.51
C LEU A 54 -11.10 -9.00 0.43
N CYS A 55 -9.80 -8.72 0.30
CA CYS A 55 -8.77 -9.76 0.27
C CYS A 55 -8.79 -10.60 1.55
N THR A 56 -8.80 -9.98 2.72
CA THR A 56 -8.84 -10.72 4.00
C THR A 56 -10.10 -11.56 4.10
N THR A 57 -11.25 -11.03 3.68
CA THR A 57 -12.51 -11.78 3.69
C THR A 57 -12.47 -12.96 2.72
N ILE A 58 -11.92 -12.77 1.51
CA ILE A 58 -11.75 -13.86 0.53
C ILE A 58 -10.79 -14.92 1.08
N GLU A 59 -9.67 -14.51 1.66
CA GLU A 59 -8.70 -15.40 2.29
C GLU A 59 -9.35 -16.23 3.40
N GLU A 60 -10.10 -15.60 4.31
CA GLU A 60 -10.84 -16.28 5.37
C GLU A 60 -11.85 -17.29 4.79
N THR A 61 -12.59 -16.92 3.74
CA THR A 61 -13.56 -17.85 3.11
C THR A 61 -12.88 -19.02 2.41
N ILE A 62 -11.75 -18.78 1.74
CA ILE A 62 -10.96 -19.82 1.08
C ILE A 62 -10.38 -20.76 2.13
N ILE A 63 -9.82 -20.23 3.21
CA ILE A 63 -9.27 -21.01 4.33
C ILE A 63 -10.38 -21.84 4.99
N ALA A 64 -11.53 -21.24 5.27
CA ALA A 64 -12.67 -21.95 5.86
C ALA A 64 -13.19 -23.06 4.94
N CYS A 65 -13.29 -22.79 3.63
CA CYS A 65 -13.71 -23.78 2.64
C CYS A 65 -12.68 -24.91 2.52
N TRP A 66 -11.39 -24.58 2.52
CA TRP A 66 -10.30 -25.54 2.47
C TRP A 66 -10.26 -26.43 3.71
N ASN A 67 -10.40 -25.85 4.91
CA ASN A 67 -10.45 -26.61 6.16
C ASN A 67 -11.67 -27.53 6.20
N ARG A 68 -12.85 -27.06 5.77
CA ARG A 68 -14.04 -27.91 5.67
C ARG A 68 -13.85 -29.05 4.65
N PHE A 69 -13.15 -28.77 3.56
CA PHE A 69 -12.81 -29.76 2.55
C PHE A 69 -11.87 -30.83 3.11
N ILE A 70 -10.81 -30.45 3.83
CA ILE A 70 -9.91 -31.38 4.52
C ILE A 70 -10.70 -32.22 5.53
N LEU A 71 -11.47 -31.60 6.43
CA LEU A 71 -12.27 -32.31 7.44
C LEU A 71 -13.23 -33.36 6.85
N THR A 72 -13.70 -33.12 5.62
CA THR A 72 -14.65 -34.02 4.97
C THR A 72 -13.96 -35.20 4.29
N PHE A 73 -12.84 -34.96 3.61
CA PHE A 73 -12.24 -35.92 2.69
C PHE A 73 -10.89 -36.49 3.14
N ASP A 74 -10.18 -35.86 4.08
CA ASP A 74 -8.87 -36.33 4.55
C ASP A 74 -9.03 -37.56 5.47
N PRO A 75 -8.43 -38.73 5.15
CA PRO A 75 -8.51 -39.94 5.96
C PRO A 75 -7.83 -39.79 7.33
N LEU A 76 -6.90 -38.83 7.46
CA LEU A 76 -6.26 -38.53 8.74
C LEU A 76 -7.22 -37.86 9.73
N GLU A 77 -8.17 -37.07 9.23
CA GLU A 77 -9.17 -36.36 10.05
C GLU A 77 -10.50 -37.12 10.12
N ASN A 78 -10.89 -37.79 9.03
CA ASN A 78 -12.11 -38.59 8.93
C ASN A 78 -11.82 -40.03 8.45
N PRO A 79 -11.59 -40.99 9.37
CA PRO A 79 -11.26 -42.37 9.01
C PRO A 79 -12.44 -43.14 8.39
N HIS A 80 -13.66 -42.58 8.36
CA HIS A 80 -14.82 -43.21 7.73
C HIS A 80 -14.74 -43.21 6.20
N VAL A 81 -13.97 -42.30 5.60
CA VAL A 81 -13.79 -42.19 4.13
C VAL A 81 -13.14 -43.45 3.56
N LEU A 82 -12.27 -44.12 4.33
CA LEU A 82 -11.60 -45.36 3.91
C LEU A 82 -12.49 -46.61 4.02
N LYS A 83 -13.62 -46.54 4.72
CA LYS A 83 -14.51 -47.68 4.96
C LYS A 83 -15.61 -47.82 3.92
N ALA A 84 -15.91 -46.75 3.17
CA ALA A 84 -16.89 -46.75 2.10
C ALA A 84 -16.26 -47.29 0.79
N PRO A 85 -17.06 -47.90 -0.12
CA PRO A 85 -16.57 -48.26 -1.44
C PRO A 85 -16.10 -46.99 -2.18
N PRO A 86 -14.94 -47.02 -2.84
CA PRO A 86 -14.29 -45.79 -3.25
C PRO A 86 -15.02 -45.16 -4.43
N ASN A 87 -15.43 -43.90 -4.24
CA ASN A 87 -16.07 -43.09 -5.27
C ASN A 87 -15.04 -42.20 -5.97
N LEU A 88 -15.21 -41.94 -7.28
CA LEU A 88 -14.32 -41.03 -8.04
C LEU A 88 -14.19 -39.64 -7.41
N ARG A 89 -15.26 -39.12 -6.78
CA ARG A 89 -15.25 -37.82 -6.09
C ARG A 89 -14.31 -37.82 -4.88
N GLU A 90 -14.34 -38.90 -4.09
CA GLU A 90 -13.50 -39.05 -2.89
C GLU A 90 -12.03 -39.27 -3.30
N ALA A 91 -11.78 -40.09 -4.33
CA ALA A 91 -10.44 -40.27 -4.90
C ALA A 91 -9.86 -38.98 -5.50
N ALA A 92 -10.67 -38.19 -6.21
CA ALA A 92 -10.26 -36.90 -6.75
C ALA A 92 -9.99 -35.87 -5.65
N ALA A 93 -10.81 -35.85 -4.60
CA ALA A 93 -10.59 -34.99 -3.43
C ALA A 93 -9.29 -35.34 -2.72
N MET A 94 -9.02 -36.63 -2.53
CA MET A 94 -7.78 -37.13 -1.94
C MET A 94 -6.53 -36.80 -2.76
N LEU A 95 -6.64 -36.92 -4.09
CA LEU A 95 -5.59 -36.50 -5.00
C LEU A 95 -5.33 -34.98 -4.92
N LEU A 96 -6.37 -34.17 -4.77
CA LEU A 96 -6.22 -32.73 -4.60
C LEU A 96 -5.51 -32.38 -3.28
N ILE A 97 -5.86 -33.03 -2.17
CA ILE A 97 -5.23 -32.73 -0.87
C ILE A 97 -3.76 -33.18 -0.87
N THR A 98 -3.46 -34.38 -1.39
CA THR A 98 -2.09 -34.88 -1.54
C THR A 98 -1.23 -33.96 -2.42
N THR A 99 -1.74 -33.51 -3.56
CA THR A 99 -1.00 -32.58 -4.44
C THR A 99 -0.72 -31.24 -3.78
N VAL A 100 -1.68 -30.65 -3.06
CA VAL A 100 -1.47 -29.39 -2.31
C VAL A 100 -0.46 -29.59 -1.18
N ALA A 101 -0.51 -30.71 -0.46
CA ALA A 101 0.45 -31.04 0.59
C ALA A 101 1.88 -31.22 0.04
N ILE A 102 2.03 -31.93 -1.08
CA ILE A 102 3.30 -32.08 -1.78
C ILE A 102 3.82 -30.70 -2.21
N PHE A 103 2.99 -29.87 -2.85
CA PHE A 103 3.37 -28.54 -3.29
C PHE A 103 3.84 -27.64 -2.13
N ARG A 104 3.14 -27.66 -0.99
CA ARG A 104 3.53 -26.94 0.22
C ARG A 104 4.91 -27.37 0.72
N ASN A 105 5.14 -28.68 0.84
CA ASN A 105 6.42 -29.22 1.31
C ASN A 105 7.57 -28.87 0.35
N LEU A 106 7.29 -28.81 -0.96
CA LEU A 106 8.28 -28.39 -1.96
C LEU A 106 8.62 -26.91 -1.90
N LEU A 107 7.66 -26.03 -1.63
CA LEU A 107 7.93 -24.61 -1.44
C LEU A 107 8.85 -24.37 -0.23
N VAL A 108 8.59 -25.05 0.89
CA VAL A 108 9.44 -24.99 2.09
C VAL A 108 10.84 -25.52 1.80
N ALA A 109 10.95 -26.65 1.10
CA ALA A 109 12.24 -27.22 0.71
C ALA A 109 13.04 -26.32 -0.25
N ARG A 110 12.36 -25.60 -1.16
CA ARG A 110 12.98 -24.68 -2.13
C ARG A 110 13.64 -23.47 -1.47
N VAL A 111 13.08 -22.99 -0.36
CA VAL A 111 13.66 -21.89 0.43
C VAL A 111 14.92 -22.34 1.18
N SER A 112 15.05 -23.64 1.44
CA SER A 112 16.06 -24.16 2.36
C SER A 112 17.40 -24.56 1.73
N LYS A 113 17.56 -24.72 0.40
CA LYS A 113 18.83 -25.28 -0.13
C LYS A 113 19.17 -25.10 -1.62
N ASN A 114 20.46 -24.86 -1.89
CA ASN A 114 21.11 -24.92 -3.21
C ASN A 114 21.60 -26.36 -3.50
N ASP A 115 20.68 -27.29 -3.73
CA ASP A 115 21.04 -28.68 -4.04
C ASP A 115 20.99 -28.97 -5.56
N THR A 116 21.79 -29.94 -6.00
CA THR A 116 21.88 -30.46 -7.38
C THR A 116 20.53 -31.03 -7.86
N VAL A 117 20.30 -31.03 -9.18
CA VAL A 117 19.02 -31.46 -9.78
C VAL A 117 18.62 -32.89 -9.37
N MET A 118 19.59 -33.81 -9.24
CA MET A 118 19.32 -35.18 -8.79
C MET A 118 18.90 -35.27 -7.31
N ALA A 119 19.52 -34.49 -6.42
CA ALA A 119 19.10 -34.43 -5.02
C ALA A 119 17.68 -33.84 -4.87
N ARG A 120 17.28 -32.92 -5.76
CA ARG A 120 15.90 -32.42 -5.84
C ARG A 120 14.91 -33.50 -6.28
N LEU A 121 15.28 -34.34 -7.25
CA LEU A 121 14.42 -35.45 -7.70
C LEU A 121 14.23 -36.51 -6.62
N ILE A 122 15.29 -36.85 -5.88
CA ILE A 122 15.21 -37.82 -4.78
C ILE A 122 14.35 -37.28 -3.63
N THR A 123 14.49 -36.00 -3.28
CA THR A 123 13.65 -35.36 -2.24
C THR A 123 12.20 -35.20 -2.69
N LEU A 124 11.95 -34.93 -3.98
CA LEU A 124 10.60 -34.94 -4.57
C LEU A 124 9.94 -36.32 -4.43
N LEU A 125 10.63 -37.38 -4.86
CA LEU A 125 10.11 -38.74 -4.80
C LEU A 125 9.86 -39.21 -3.38
N SER A 126 10.75 -38.90 -2.44
CA SER A 126 10.55 -39.26 -1.03
C SER A 126 9.39 -38.51 -0.39
N VAL A 127 9.21 -37.22 -0.69
CA VAL A 127 8.06 -36.44 -0.22
C VAL A 127 6.75 -36.96 -0.80
N ILE A 128 6.73 -37.32 -2.09
CA ILE A 128 5.57 -37.93 -2.75
C ILE A 128 5.23 -39.27 -2.08
N GLN A 129 6.23 -40.13 -1.86
CA GLN A 129 6.02 -41.44 -1.27
C GLN A 129 5.50 -41.34 0.17
N ILE A 130 6.11 -40.47 0.99
CA ILE A 130 5.71 -40.26 2.38
C ILE A 130 4.27 -39.72 2.46
N GLU A 131 3.91 -38.72 1.64
CA GLU A 131 2.55 -38.16 1.65
C GLU A 131 1.51 -39.12 1.04
N SER A 132 1.91 -39.93 0.06
CA SER A 132 1.06 -40.96 -0.56
C SER A 132 0.77 -42.12 0.41
N GLU A 133 1.77 -42.55 1.18
CA GLU A 133 1.63 -43.61 2.19
C GLU A 133 0.81 -43.14 3.39
N LYS A 134 1.07 -41.93 3.91
CA LYS A 134 0.31 -41.34 5.03
C LYS A 134 -1.19 -41.27 4.77
N ARG A 135 -1.57 -40.96 3.52
CA ARG A 135 -2.96 -40.75 3.11
C ARG A 135 -3.57 -41.96 2.40
N GLN A 136 -2.85 -43.09 2.38
CA GLN A 136 -3.24 -44.35 1.73
C GLN A 136 -3.68 -44.20 0.25
N CYS A 137 -3.16 -43.20 -0.45
CA CYS A 137 -3.43 -42.95 -1.86
C CYS A 137 -2.62 -43.92 -2.73
N THR A 138 -3.00 -45.21 -2.74
CA THR A 138 -2.36 -46.18 -3.63
C THR A 138 -2.89 -46.03 -5.06
N PRO A 139 -2.07 -46.25 -6.10
CA PRO A 139 -2.54 -46.25 -7.48
C PRO A 139 -3.62 -47.32 -7.73
N GLN A 140 -3.60 -48.39 -6.93
CA GLN A 140 -4.64 -49.41 -6.89
C GLN A 140 -5.98 -48.85 -6.40
N TYR A 141 -6.00 -48.01 -5.38
CA TYR A 141 -7.20 -47.33 -4.90
C TYR A 141 -7.81 -46.42 -5.96
N ILE A 142 -6.98 -45.66 -6.69
CA ILE A 142 -7.45 -44.78 -7.79
C ILE A 142 -8.03 -45.61 -8.94
N MET A 143 -7.35 -46.68 -9.36
CA MET A 143 -7.85 -47.58 -10.42
C MET A 143 -9.15 -48.28 -10.00
N HIS A 144 -9.22 -48.76 -8.76
CA HIS A 144 -10.43 -49.37 -8.23
C HIS A 144 -11.59 -48.37 -8.15
N SER A 145 -11.33 -47.11 -7.80
CA SER A 145 -12.31 -46.01 -7.82
C SER A 145 -12.84 -45.74 -9.22
N ILE A 146 -11.97 -45.73 -10.23
CA ILE A 146 -12.34 -45.52 -11.64
C ILE A 146 -13.23 -46.67 -12.13
N ILE A 147 -12.83 -47.91 -11.86
CA ILE A 147 -13.60 -49.12 -12.26
C ILE A 147 -14.97 -49.14 -11.56
N ASN A 148 -15.01 -48.87 -10.26
CA ASN A 148 -16.24 -48.85 -9.47
C ASN A 148 -17.20 -47.72 -9.92
N THR A 149 -16.66 -46.58 -10.37
CA THR A 149 -17.47 -45.46 -10.87
C THR A 149 -17.97 -45.69 -12.29
N LEU A 150 -17.18 -46.35 -13.15
CA LEU A 150 -17.58 -46.73 -14.51
C LEU A 150 -18.55 -47.92 -14.54
N HIS A 151 -18.84 -48.55 -13.41
CA HIS A 151 -19.84 -49.60 -13.32
C HIS A 151 -21.22 -49.04 -13.75
N PRO A 152 -21.89 -49.64 -14.74
CA PRO A 152 -23.05 -49.03 -15.39
C PRO A 152 -24.21 -48.77 -14.42
N LEU A 153 -24.39 -49.62 -13.40
CA LEU A 153 -25.42 -49.43 -12.38
C LEU A 153 -25.12 -48.22 -11.48
N ASN A 154 -23.86 -48.00 -11.10
CA ASN A 154 -23.47 -46.87 -10.25
C ASN A 154 -23.55 -45.55 -11.01
N MET A 155 -23.24 -45.58 -12.31
CA MET A 155 -23.38 -44.42 -13.20
C MET A 155 -24.86 -44.03 -13.34
N ILE A 156 -25.76 -44.99 -13.58
CA ILE A 156 -27.20 -44.74 -13.69
C ILE A 156 -27.76 -44.22 -12.35
N LEU A 157 -27.41 -44.85 -11.23
CA LEU A 157 -27.83 -44.41 -9.89
C LEU A 157 -27.30 -43.01 -9.55
N SER A 158 -26.07 -42.68 -9.96
CA SER A 158 -25.48 -41.35 -9.75
C SER A 158 -26.16 -40.29 -10.60
N ILE A 159 -26.50 -40.59 -11.86
CA ILE A 159 -27.26 -39.69 -12.74
C ILE A 159 -28.67 -39.47 -12.17
N PHE A 160 -29.31 -40.54 -11.67
CA PHE A 160 -30.62 -40.45 -11.04
C PHE A 160 -30.57 -39.64 -9.74
N TYR A 161 -29.57 -39.86 -8.89
CA TYR A 161 -29.36 -39.09 -7.67
C TYR A 161 -29.04 -37.62 -7.95
N LEU A 162 -28.21 -37.35 -8.96
CA LEU A 162 -27.90 -36.00 -9.42
C LEU A 162 -29.15 -35.31 -9.96
N GLY A 163 -29.91 -36.00 -10.81
CA GLY A 163 -31.18 -35.53 -11.36
C GLY A 163 -32.20 -35.25 -10.27
N TRP A 164 -32.33 -36.16 -9.29
CA TRP A 164 -33.19 -35.98 -8.12
C TRP A 164 -32.75 -34.80 -7.26
N TRP A 165 -31.46 -34.68 -6.98
CA TRP A 165 -30.91 -33.55 -6.22
C TRP A 165 -31.14 -32.22 -6.93
N PHE A 166 -30.94 -32.16 -8.25
CA PHE A 166 -31.26 -30.97 -9.07
C PHE A 166 -32.74 -30.67 -9.04
N LEU A 167 -33.60 -31.68 -9.25
CA LEU A 167 -35.05 -31.54 -9.22
C LEU A 167 -35.53 -31.00 -7.87
N VAL A 168 -35.07 -31.58 -6.76
CA VAL A 168 -35.45 -31.16 -5.40
C VAL A 168 -34.91 -29.77 -5.08
N THR A 169 -33.67 -29.48 -5.45
CA THR A 169 -33.04 -28.19 -5.17
C THR A 169 -33.72 -27.08 -5.97
N PHE A 170 -34.00 -27.30 -7.25
CA PHE A 170 -34.60 -26.31 -8.13
C PHE A 170 -36.11 -26.16 -7.91
N SER A 171 -36.82 -27.26 -7.63
CA SER A 171 -38.29 -27.23 -7.46
C SER A 171 -38.72 -26.81 -6.07
N PHE A 172 -37.92 -27.10 -5.02
CA PHE A 172 -38.33 -26.82 -3.63
C PHE A 172 -37.41 -25.83 -2.93
N LYS A 173 -36.10 -26.07 -2.90
CA LYS A 173 -35.19 -25.24 -2.08
C LYS A 173 -35.05 -23.82 -2.63
N LEU A 174 -34.88 -23.69 -3.94
CA LEU A 174 -34.67 -22.41 -4.60
C LEU A 174 -35.92 -21.51 -4.51
N PRO A 175 -37.13 -21.96 -4.88
CA PRO A 175 -38.32 -21.13 -4.74
C PRO A 175 -38.68 -20.84 -3.28
N LEU A 176 -38.47 -21.78 -2.35
CA LEU A 176 -38.73 -21.54 -0.92
C LEU A 176 -37.78 -20.48 -0.34
N LEU A 177 -36.51 -20.49 -0.76
CA LEU A 177 -35.53 -19.46 -0.38
C LEU A 177 -35.91 -18.10 -0.97
N VAL A 178 -36.31 -18.04 -2.25
CA VAL A 178 -36.83 -16.81 -2.87
C VAL A 178 -38.06 -16.27 -2.15
N LEU A 179 -38.99 -17.14 -1.74
CA LEU A 179 -40.24 -16.75 -1.10
C LEU A 179 -40.02 -16.25 0.35
N LEU A 180 -39.13 -16.90 1.10
CA LEU A 180 -38.70 -16.44 2.42
C LEU A 180 -38.02 -15.06 2.36
N GLU A 181 -37.18 -14.83 1.35
CA GLU A 181 -36.47 -13.57 1.17
C GLU A 181 -37.39 -12.44 0.69
N MET A 182 -38.34 -12.72 -0.21
CA MET A 182 -39.38 -11.75 -0.61
C MET A 182 -40.24 -11.31 0.58
N LYS A 183 -40.53 -12.24 1.51
CA LYS A 183 -41.23 -11.93 2.77
C LYS A 183 -40.36 -11.09 3.71
N GLY A 184 -39.05 -11.37 3.77
CA GLY A 184 -38.06 -10.59 4.53
C GLY A 184 -37.87 -9.16 4.02
N LEU A 185 -37.94 -8.94 2.71
CA LEU A 185 -37.90 -7.61 2.09
C LEU A 185 -39.18 -6.79 2.34
N CYS A 186 -40.34 -7.46 2.40
CA CYS A 186 -41.63 -6.81 2.63
C CYS A 186 -41.81 -6.37 4.10
N MET A 187 -41.21 -7.12 5.04
CA MET A 187 -41.21 -6.78 6.46
C MET A 187 -39.92 -6.04 6.83
N LYS A 188 -39.94 -4.70 6.71
CA LYS A 188 -38.88 -3.80 7.22
C LYS A 188 -38.53 -4.15 8.67
N GLY A 189 -37.48 -4.93 8.91
CA GLY A 189 -36.96 -5.08 10.27
C GLY A 189 -36.03 -6.26 10.55
N LYS A 190 -36.13 -7.38 9.82
CA LYS A 190 -35.22 -8.52 10.02
C LYS A 190 -34.95 -9.21 8.68
N THR A 191 -34.01 -8.65 7.93
CA THR A 191 -33.49 -9.30 6.73
C THR A 191 -32.76 -10.59 7.13
N SER A 192 -33.19 -11.70 6.54
CA SER A 192 -32.56 -13.01 6.58
C SER A 192 -31.06 -12.91 6.24
N THR A 193 -30.28 -13.75 6.92
CA THR A 193 -28.82 -13.75 6.93
C THR A 193 -28.19 -13.82 5.54
N PHE A 194 -28.87 -14.41 4.54
CA PHE A 194 -28.29 -14.66 3.22
C PHE A 194 -28.35 -13.45 2.28
N VAL A 195 -29.52 -12.82 2.07
CA VAL A 195 -29.60 -11.61 1.21
C VAL A 195 -28.81 -10.45 1.81
N HIS A 196 -28.83 -10.29 3.14
CA HIS A 196 -27.99 -9.26 3.78
C HIS A 196 -26.49 -9.53 3.56
N LEU A 197 -26.05 -10.80 3.66
CA LEU A 197 -24.68 -11.19 3.41
C LEU A 197 -24.30 -10.99 1.94
N VAL A 198 -25.13 -11.43 0.99
CA VAL A 198 -24.92 -11.20 -0.45
C VAL A 198 -24.87 -9.71 -0.78
N CYS A 199 -25.79 -8.89 -0.23
CA CYS A 199 -25.76 -7.45 -0.41
C CYS A 199 -24.50 -6.81 0.19
N LEU A 200 -24.06 -7.25 1.36
CA LEU A 200 -22.82 -6.77 1.99
C LEU A 200 -21.59 -7.12 1.14
N TYR A 201 -21.51 -8.36 0.64
CA TYR A 201 -20.45 -8.78 -0.27
C TYR A 201 -20.50 -8.02 -1.60
N CYS A 202 -21.69 -7.83 -2.19
CA CYS A 202 -21.85 -7.05 -3.41
C CYS A 202 -21.46 -5.58 -3.22
N ALA A 203 -21.81 -4.97 -2.08
CA ALA A 203 -21.39 -3.61 -1.75
C ALA A 203 -19.87 -3.52 -1.58
N LEU A 204 -19.27 -4.46 -0.85
CA LEU A 204 -17.82 -4.53 -0.68
C LEU A 204 -17.08 -4.75 -2.02
N MET A 205 -17.62 -5.60 -2.90
CA MET A 205 -17.10 -5.82 -4.24
C MET A 205 -17.20 -4.58 -5.12
N TYR A 206 -18.31 -3.83 -5.02
CA TYR A 206 -18.49 -2.57 -5.73
C TYR A 206 -17.48 -1.51 -5.26
N ASP A 207 -17.30 -1.36 -3.95
CA ASP A 207 -16.34 -0.43 -3.37
C ASP A 207 -14.89 -0.81 -3.74
N ALA A 208 -14.55 -2.09 -3.69
CA ALA A 208 -13.24 -2.58 -4.12
C ALA A 208 -13.00 -2.38 -5.62
N ALA A 209 -14.01 -2.61 -6.47
CA ALA A 209 -13.91 -2.35 -7.91
C ALA A 209 -13.72 -0.86 -8.20
N ARG A 210 -14.42 0.01 -7.44
CA ARG A 210 -14.24 1.47 -7.52
C ARG A 210 -12.83 1.89 -7.11
N GLU A 211 -12.31 1.38 -6.00
CA GLU A 211 -10.93 1.63 -5.57
C GLU A 211 -9.92 1.13 -6.61
N MET A 212 -10.13 -0.07 -7.17
CA MET A 212 -9.27 -0.64 -8.20
C MET A 212 -9.26 0.21 -9.48
N TRP A 213 -10.43 0.70 -9.90
CA TRP A 213 -10.53 1.62 -11.02
C TRP A 213 -9.79 2.93 -10.77
N LEU A 214 -9.87 3.49 -9.56
CA LEU A 214 -9.12 4.68 -9.17
C LEU A 214 -7.61 4.43 -9.21
N MET A 215 -7.14 3.31 -8.66
CA MET A 215 -5.72 2.92 -8.70
C MET A 215 -5.23 2.73 -10.13
N LEU A 216 -6.02 2.07 -10.98
CA LEU A 216 -5.71 1.87 -12.38
C LEU A 216 -5.63 3.20 -13.15
N ARG A 217 -6.59 4.10 -12.88
CA ARG A 217 -6.58 5.46 -13.44
C ARG A 217 -5.33 6.22 -13.02
N ILE A 218 -4.94 6.16 -11.75
CA ILE A 218 -3.71 6.79 -11.26
C ILE A 218 -2.50 6.19 -11.98
N LEU A 219 -2.41 4.87 -12.09
CA LEU A 219 -1.30 4.17 -12.72
C LEU A 219 -1.12 4.56 -14.20
N PHE A 220 -2.21 4.72 -14.95
CA PHE A 220 -2.15 5.13 -16.36
C PHE A 220 -1.99 6.64 -16.56
N THR A 221 -2.49 7.45 -15.63
CA THR A 221 -2.39 8.92 -15.72
C THR A 221 -1.01 9.41 -15.24
N ALA A 222 -0.39 8.71 -14.28
CA ALA A 222 0.93 9.04 -13.73
C ALA A 222 2.01 9.26 -14.80
N PRO A 223 2.28 8.31 -15.71
CA PRO A 223 3.34 8.48 -16.70
C PRO A 223 3.06 9.63 -17.65
N ARG A 224 1.78 9.88 -17.98
CA ARG A 224 1.38 11.01 -18.82
C ARG A 224 1.65 12.35 -18.14
N ILE A 225 1.20 12.53 -16.89
CA ILE A 225 1.43 13.76 -16.13
C ILE A 225 2.93 13.96 -15.90
N LEU A 226 3.66 12.91 -15.52
CA LEU A 226 5.12 13.00 -15.36
C LEU A 226 5.81 13.37 -16.66
N PHE A 227 5.38 12.82 -17.80
CA PHE A 227 5.95 13.16 -19.08
C PHE A 227 5.63 14.60 -19.47
N GLU A 228 4.40 15.05 -19.25
CA GLU A 228 3.98 16.43 -19.50
C GLU A 228 4.75 17.40 -18.59
N ASP A 229 4.88 17.10 -17.29
CA ASP A 229 5.61 17.93 -16.34
C ASP A 229 7.12 17.95 -16.58
N LEU A 230 7.73 16.81 -16.93
CA LEU A 230 9.17 16.68 -17.10
C LEU A 230 9.64 17.16 -18.48
N PHE A 231 8.81 17.03 -19.53
CA PHE A 231 9.20 17.36 -20.91
C PHE A 231 8.43 18.52 -21.53
N MET A 232 7.16 18.75 -21.18
CA MET A 232 6.29 19.74 -21.83
C MET A 232 6.06 21.01 -21.01
N THR A 233 6.17 20.98 -19.67
CA THR A 233 5.96 22.17 -18.85
C THR A 233 6.95 23.27 -19.22
N ARG A 234 6.36 24.36 -19.71
CA ARG A 234 7.03 25.52 -20.29
C ARG A 234 7.83 26.23 -19.20
N ARG A 235 9.15 26.29 -19.42
CA ARG A 235 10.17 27.07 -18.69
C ARG A 235 9.57 28.20 -17.84
N GLY A 236 9.58 28.04 -16.52
CA GLY A 236 9.59 29.21 -15.63
C GLY A 236 10.84 30.04 -15.92
N ALA A 237 10.80 31.35 -15.66
CA ALA A 237 11.98 32.20 -15.80
C ALA A 237 13.14 31.60 -14.99
N LYS A 238 14.29 31.38 -15.64
CA LYS A 238 15.51 30.91 -14.98
C LYS A 238 15.80 31.85 -13.81
N HIS A 239 15.78 31.33 -12.60
CA HIS A 239 16.06 32.12 -11.40
C HIS A 239 17.42 31.75 -10.82
N GLN A 240 18.09 32.68 -10.16
CA GLN A 240 19.49 32.53 -9.70
C GLN A 240 19.72 31.33 -8.76
N LEU A 241 18.67 30.83 -8.07
CA LEU A 241 18.77 29.60 -7.25
C LEU A 241 19.00 28.31 -8.07
N GLN A 242 18.82 28.33 -9.40
CA GLN A 242 19.11 27.19 -10.29
C GLN A 242 20.60 27.12 -10.68
N THR A 243 21.44 28.05 -10.21
CA THR A 243 22.87 28.00 -10.49
C THR A 243 23.51 26.85 -9.72
N VAL A 244 23.81 25.77 -10.43
CA VAL A 244 24.57 24.64 -9.89
C VAL A 244 25.97 25.15 -9.57
N SER A 245 26.25 25.45 -8.30
CA SER A 245 27.61 25.71 -7.84
C SER A 245 28.41 24.42 -8.06
N LEU A 246 29.26 24.41 -9.08
CA LEU A 246 30.24 23.34 -9.31
C LEU A 246 31.25 23.24 -8.16
N CYS A 247 31.33 24.30 -7.34
CA CYS A 247 32.08 24.30 -6.08
C CYS A 247 31.26 23.49 -5.07
N GLY A 248 31.74 22.33 -4.64
CA GLY A 248 31.12 21.48 -3.60
C GLY A 248 31.05 22.11 -2.20
N ARG A 249 31.22 23.43 -2.09
CA ARG A 249 31.09 24.22 -0.86
C ARG A 249 29.62 24.33 -0.51
N LYS A 250 29.26 23.81 0.66
CA LYS A 250 27.91 23.90 1.22
C LYS A 250 27.92 24.99 2.29
N VAL A 251 26.90 25.83 2.28
CA VAL A 251 26.67 26.83 3.32
C VAL A 251 25.48 26.36 4.12
N VAL A 252 25.61 26.33 5.45
CA VAL A 252 24.54 25.97 6.36
C VAL A 252 24.21 27.21 7.18
N ALA A 253 22.93 27.57 7.23
CA ALA A 253 22.42 28.68 8.02
C ALA A 253 21.27 28.18 8.89
N TRP A 254 21.26 28.61 10.15
CA TRP A 254 20.23 28.27 11.13
C TRP A 254 19.64 29.56 11.69
N SER A 255 18.32 29.60 11.88
CA SER A 255 17.65 30.67 12.59
C SER A 255 17.64 30.39 14.09
N GLU A 256 17.29 31.39 14.89
CA GLU A 256 16.82 31.15 16.25
C GLU A 256 15.57 30.23 16.24
N PRO A 257 15.35 29.45 17.30
CA PRO A 257 14.18 28.58 17.40
C PRO A 257 12.87 29.37 17.28
N VAL A 258 12.02 28.97 16.34
CA VAL A 258 10.69 29.57 16.17
C VAL A 258 9.73 28.97 17.19
N GLN A 259 9.08 29.81 17.98
CA GLN A 259 8.10 29.37 18.99
C GLN A 259 6.90 28.68 18.32
N LEU A 260 6.68 27.41 18.67
CA LEU A 260 5.60 26.60 18.09
C LEU A 260 4.20 27.15 18.43
N ASP A 261 4.04 27.76 19.60
CA ASP A 261 2.75 28.32 20.02
C ASP A 261 2.34 29.53 19.20
N LEU A 262 3.31 30.34 18.76
CA LEU A 262 3.05 31.42 17.82
C LEU A 262 2.55 30.87 16.48
N VAL A 263 3.20 29.83 15.96
CA VAL A 263 2.79 29.16 14.71
C VAL A 263 1.38 28.58 14.83
N ARG A 264 1.06 27.95 15.97
CA ARG A 264 -0.29 27.40 16.25
C ARG A 264 -1.35 28.49 16.37
N ARG A 265 -1.03 29.62 17.00
CA ARG A 265 -1.93 30.79 17.09
C ARG A 265 -2.20 31.38 15.71
N ILE A 266 -1.18 31.51 14.86
CA ILE A 266 -1.34 31.97 13.48
C ILE A 266 -2.19 30.97 12.69
N ALA A 267 -1.89 29.68 12.79
CA ALA A 267 -2.64 28.61 12.14
C ALA A 267 -4.13 28.64 12.51
N SER A 268 -4.45 28.72 13.81
CA SER A 268 -5.83 28.81 14.29
C SER A 268 -6.54 30.11 13.89
N ALA A 269 -5.84 31.25 13.87
CA ALA A 269 -6.41 32.53 13.45
C ALA A 269 -6.68 32.62 11.93
N THR A 270 -5.96 31.84 11.11
CA THR A 270 -6.01 31.91 9.64
C THR A 270 -6.67 30.68 8.99
N GLU A 271 -7.19 29.76 9.81
CA GLU A 271 -7.72 28.46 9.36
C GLU A 271 -6.69 27.66 8.53
N ALA A 272 -5.41 27.91 8.75
CA ALA A 272 -4.30 27.26 8.08
C ALA A 272 -3.71 26.15 8.95
N THR A 273 -3.02 25.22 8.31
CA THR A 273 -2.23 24.22 9.03
C THR A 273 -0.86 24.78 9.40
N PRO A 274 -0.23 24.31 10.50
CA PRO A 274 1.11 24.75 10.88
C PRO A 274 2.14 24.58 9.75
N SER A 275 2.02 23.52 8.94
CA SER A 275 2.87 23.28 7.78
C SER A 275 2.70 24.36 6.70
N GLU A 276 1.48 24.80 6.41
CA GLU A 276 1.22 25.88 5.44
C GLU A 276 1.76 27.22 5.93
N VAL A 277 1.65 27.51 7.23
CA VAL A 277 2.23 28.71 7.84
C VAL A 277 3.75 28.72 7.67
N LEU A 278 4.42 27.60 7.93
CA LEU A 278 5.87 27.46 7.75
C LEU A 278 6.29 27.57 6.27
N ILE A 279 5.54 26.94 5.35
CA ILE A 279 5.79 27.08 3.90
C ILE A 279 5.62 28.53 3.45
N SER A 280 4.63 29.25 4.00
CA SER A 280 4.44 30.68 3.74
C SER A 280 5.62 31.50 4.25
N ALA A 281 6.14 31.21 5.45
CA ALA A 281 7.34 31.86 5.99
C ALA A 281 8.57 31.63 5.10
N VAL A 282 8.78 30.39 4.62
CA VAL A 282 9.85 30.07 3.66
C VAL A 282 9.69 30.84 2.35
N THR A 283 8.47 30.96 1.86
CA THR A 283 8.17 31.71 0.62
C THR A 283 8.48 33.20 0.79
N GLY A 284 8.13 33.79 1.94
CA GLY A 284 8.48 35.17 2.29
C GLY A 284 9.99 35.38 2.42
N ALA A 285 10.70 34.44 3.05
CA ALA A 285 12.17 34.49 3.15
C ALA A 285 12.85 34.42 1.78
N LEU A 286 12.35 33.59 0.85
CA LEU A 286 12.85 33.52 -0.53
C LEU A 286 12.61 34.83 -1.28
N ARG A 287 11.44 35.45 -1.11
CA ARG A 287 11.12 36.77 -1.70
C ARG A 287 12.10 37.83 -1.21
N GLU A 288 12.32 37.88 0.10
CA GLU A 288 13.24 38.85 0.71
C GLU A 288 14.68 38.62 0.28
N TYR A 289 15.11 37.35 0.14
CA TYR A 289 16.41 37.01 -0.42
C TYR A 289 16.62 37.64 -1.80
N PHE A 290 15.69 37.44 -2.75
CA PHE A 290 15.84 38.04 -4.07
C PHE A 290 15.89 39.58 -4.01
N ARG A 291 15.10 40.19 -3.13
CA ARG A 291 15.06 41.65 -2.95
C ARG A 291 16.36 42.20 -2.38
N GLN A 292 16.89 41.60 -1.33
CA GLN A 292 18.12 42.04 -0.64
C GLN A 292 19.35 41.98 -1.56
N PHE A 293 19.41 40.96 -2.42
CA PHE A 293 20.50 40.80 -3.38
C PHE A 293 20.27 41.54 -4.71
N GLY A 294 19.18 42.32 -4.84
CA GLY A 294 18.88 43.10 -6.04
C GLY A 294 18.55 42.26 -7.27
N PHE A 295 18.17 40.99 -7.08
CA PHE A 295 17.79 40.10 -8.18
C PHE A 295 16.32 40.28 -8.56
N PRO A 296 15.94 40.03 -9.82
CA PRO A 296 14.54 40.00 -10.20
C PRO A 296 13.83 38.86 -9.47
N VAL A 297 12.82 39.21 -8.68
CA VAL A 297 12.00 38.22 -7.97
C VAL A 297 11.27 37.36 -9.02
N PRO A 298 11.41 36.03 -9.01
CA PRO A 298 10.65 35.17 -9.91
C PRO A 298 9.17 35.17 -9.52
N ASP A 299 8.28 34.74 -10.42
CA ASP A 299 6.85 34.66 -10.11
C ASP A 299 6.55 33.48 -9.17
N SER A 300 7.24 32.35 -9.39
CA SER A 300 7.18 31.18 -8.54
C SER A 300 8.51 30.43 -8.47
N VAL A 301 8.81 29.83 -7.31
CA VAL A 301 9.96 28.95 -7.09
C VAL A 301 9.46 27.53 -6.85
N LEU A 302 9.92 26.56 -7.63
CA LEU A 302 9.53 25.16 -7.44
C LEU A 302 10.21 24.58 -6.19
N CYS A 303 9.40 24.00 -5.30
CA CYS A 303 9.84 23.34 -4.08
C CYS A 303 9.32 21.90 -4.04
N THR A 304 10.13 20.96 -3.58
CA THR A 304 9.69 19.61 -3.24
C THR A 304 9.47 19.50 -1.74
N ALA A 305 8.23 19.21 -1.35
CA ALA A 305 7.83 19.02 0.03
C ALA A 305 7.64 17.53 0.33
N ARG A 306 8.10 17.10 1.50
CA ARG A 306 7.90 15.74 2.01
C ARG A 306 7.48 15.81 3.46
N PHE A 307 6.42 15.08 3.80
CA PHE A 307 6.06 14.88 5.19
C PHE A 307 6.84 13.73 5.80
N PHE A 308 7.40 13.95 6.98
CA PHE A 308 8.05 12.93 7.79
C PHE A 308 7.53 13.01 9.21
N PRO A 309 6.95 11.93 9.75
CA PRO A 309 6.59 11.89 11.17
C PRO A 309 7.87 11.85 12.01
N LEU A 310 7.87 12.63 13.11
CA LEU A 310 9.02 12.74 14.01
C LEU A 310 9.46 11.38 14.55
N GLU A 311 8.51 10.51 14.89
CA GLU A 311 8.77 9.14 15.34
C GLU A 311 9.58 8.32 14.33
N SER A 312 9.34 8.51 13.03
CA SER A 312 10.10 7.82 11.98
C SER A 312 11.53 8.36 11.83
N LEU A 313 11.79 9.62 12.22
CA LEU A 313 13.14 10.19 12.22
C LEU A 313 13.94 9.66 13.42
N LEU A 314 13.30 9.51 14.57
CA LEU A 314 13.94 9.07 15.82
C LEU A 314 14.12 7.54 15.88
N THR A 315 13.20 6.77 15.31
CA THR A 315 13.18 5.29 15.38
C THR A 315 13.99 4.61 14.26
N SER A 316 14.87 5.35 13.56
CA SER A 316 15.56 4.92 12.34
C SER A 316 16.45 3.66 12.44
N LYS A 317 16.55 2.96 13.59
CA LYS A 317 17.46 1.82 13.78
C LYS A 317 16.85 0.51 14.30
N SER A 318 15.54 0.41 14.62
CA SER A 318 15.06 -0.75 15.39
C SER A 318 13.65 -1.27 15.07
N CYS A 319 13.12 -1.08 13.86
CA CYS A 319 11.89 -1.77 13.45
C CYS A 319 12.20 -3.09 12.71
N PRO A 320 11.61 -4.24 13.13
CA PRO A 320 11.63 -5.47 12.35
C PRO A 320 10.94 -5.26 11.00
N ALA A 321 11.33 -6.05 10.00
CA ALA A 321 10.98 -5.91 8.59
C ALA A 321 9.48 -5.86 8.24
N ASP A 322 8.59 -6.15 9.19
CA ASP A 322 7.13 -6.17 9.00
C ASP A 322 6.45 -4.82 9.24
N CYS A 323 7.14 -3.83 9.84
CA CYS A 323 6.62 -2.47 9.98
C CYS A 323 7.22 -1.59 8.88
N THR A 324 6.60 -1.55 7.69
CA THR A 324 6.98 -0.54 6.69
C THR A 324 6.69 0.84 7.29
N PRO A 325 7.71 1.68 7.58
CA PRO A 325 7.45 3.03 8.01
C PRO A 325 6.64 3.70 6.90
N GLN A 326 5.46 4.23 7.23
CA GLN A 326 4.65 5.01 6.28
C GLN A 326 5.45 6.27 5.92
N ARG A 327 6.33 6.11 4.96
CA ARG A 327 7.19 7.16 4.44
C ARG A 327 6.35 7.93 3.43
N GLY A 328 6.00 9.16 3.77
CA GLY A 328 5.27 10.03 2.85
C GLY A 328 6.01 10.20 1.53
N GLY A 329 5.24 10.26 0.44
CA GLY A 329 5.73 10.64 -0.89
C GLY A 329 6.15 12.12 -0.98
N LEU A 330 6.69 12.48 -2.15
CA LEU A 330 7.07 13.84 -2.51
C LEU A 330 5.90 14.57 -3.16
N LEU A 331 5.75 15.85 -2.82
CA LEU A 331 4.81 16.77 -3.45
C LEU A 331 5.59 17.94 -4.07
N CYS A 332 5.25 18.35 -5.28
CA CYS A 332 5.91 19.45 -5.98
C CYS A 332 5.05 20.71 -5.88
N LEU A 333 5.49 21.67 -5.08
CA LEU A 333 4.78 22.92 -4.79
C LEU A 333 5.44 24.10 -5.50
N PRO A 334 4.74 24.81 -6.40
CA PRO A 334 5.21 26.11 -6.90
C PRO A 334 4.99 27.18 -5.83
N LEU A 335 6.03 27.57 -5.10
CA LEU A 335 5.94 28.62 -4.07
C LEU A 335 5.79 30.01 -4.73
N PRO A 336 4.74 30.78 -4.43
CA PRO A 336 4.46 32.07 -5.06
C PRO A 336 5.34 33.17 -4.44
N THR A 337 6.42 33.53 -5.13
CA THR A 337 7.30 34.62 -4.71
C THR A 337 6.76 36.00 -5.11
N LYS A 338 5.81 36.07 -6.05
CA LYS A 338 4.96 37.26 -6.29
C LYS A 338 3.49 36.90 -6.13
N ILE A 339 2.70 37.85 -5.64
CA ILE A 339 1.26 37.67 -5.48
C ILE A 339 0.56 38.40 -6.64
N PRO A 340 -0.09 37.68 -7.58
CA PRO A 340 -0.56 38.28 -8.84
C PRO A 340 -1.76 39.23 -8.71
N ARG A 341 -2.40 39.35 -7.54
CA ARG A 341 -3.65 40.11 -7.33
C ARG A 341 -3.65 40.95 -6.04
N GLY A 342 -2.50 41.10 -5.40
CA GLY A 342 -2.37 41.56 -4.02
C GLY A 342 -1.15 42.46 -3.81
N ASP A 343 -1.09 43.13 -2.66
CA ASP A 343 0.16 43.77 -2.21
C ASP A 343 1.17 42.66 -1.88
N ASP A 344 2.34 42.70 -2.52
CA ASP A 344 3.43 41.74 -2.26
C ASP A 344 3.90 41.80 -0.79
N ASN A 345 3.49 42.78 0.00
CA ASN A 345 3.81 42.89 1.42
C ASN A 345 2.77 42.28 2.36
N ASP A 346 1.59 41.83 1.90
CA ASP A 346 0.58 41.24 2.79
C ASP A 346 0.86 39.74 3.04
N PRO A 347 1.26 39.34 4.27
CA PRO A 347 1.50 37.94 4.60
C PRO A 347 0.23 37.08 4.58
N ALA A 348 -0.95 37.68 4.82
CA ALA A 348 -2.21 36.93 4.87
C ALA A 348 -2.63 36.45 3.48
N GLU A 349 -2.42 37.27 2.44
CA GLU A 349 -2.67 36.89 1.05
C GLU A 349 -1.69 35.84 0.56
N GLY A 350 -0.42 35.95 0.96
CA GLY A 350 0.60 34.93 0.70
C GLY A 350 0.21 33.57 1.27
N LEU A 351 -0.27 33.53 2.51
CA LEU A 351 -0.73 32.30 3.15
C LEU A 351 -1.94 31.68 2.43
N LYS A 352 -2.94 32.50 2.05
CA LYS A 352 -4.09 32.03 1.26
C LYS A 352 -3.67 31.49 -0.12
N ALA A 353 -2.65 32.08 -0.75
CA ALA A 353 -2.12 31.57 -2.00
C ALA A 353 -1.49 30.18 -1.81
N ILE A 354 -0.71 29.99 -0.74
CA ILE A 354 -0.12 28.70 -0.37
C ILE A 354 -1.20 27.64 -0.13
N GLN A 355 -2.25 27.94 0.65
CA GLN A 355 -3.36 27.00 0.89
C GLN A 355 -4.01 26.52 -0.42
N ARG A 356 -4.22 27.43 -1.38
CA ARG A 356 -4.75 27.08 -2.71
C ARG A 356 -3.79 26.20 -3.50
N ILE A 357 -2.49 26.47 -3.42
CA ILE A 357 -1.47 25.67 -4.12
C ILE A 357 -1.36 24.27 -3.51
N VAL A 358 -1.35 24.16 -2.18
CA VAL A 358 -1.29 22.87 -1.48
C VAL A 358 -2.54 22.04 -1.78
N SER A 359 -3.74 22.62 -1.68
CA SER A 359 -4.98 21.92 -2.03
C SER A 359 -5.04 21.50 -3.49
N GLN A 360 -4.58 22.34 -4.41
CA GLN A 360 -4.49 22.01 -5.83
C GLN A 360 -3.46 20.91 -6.11
N ALA A 361 -2.30 20.93 -5.43
CA ALA A 361 -1.27 19.91 -5.56
C ALA A 361 -1.77 18.55 -5.05
N ARG A 362 -2.53 18.51 -3.94
CA ARG A 362 -3.16 17.27 -3.46
C ARG A 362 -4.09 16.65 -4.50
N GLY A 363 -4.88 17.46 -5.20
CA GLY A 363 -5.78 16.98 -6.25
C GLY A 363 -5.08 16.56 -7.55
N ARG A 364 -3.95 17.21 -7.91
CA ARG A 364 -3.27 16.99 -9.20
C ARG A 364 -2.13 15.99 -9.16
N GLN A 365 -1.45 15.84 -8.03
CA GLN A 365 -0.21 15.06 -7.91
C GLN A 365 -0.29 13.75 -7.10
N PRO A 366 -1.46 13.06 -6.96
CA PRO A 366 -1.48 11.81 -6.18
C PRO A 366 -0.60 10.73 -6.82
N ALA A 367 -0.49 10.76 -8.14
CA ALA A 367 0.30 9.84 -8.92
C ALA A 367 1.80 10.01 -8.70
N LEU A 368 2.28 11.26 -8.65
CA LEU A 368 3.68 11.59 -8.38
C LEU A 368 4.05 11.29 -6.92
N TYR A 369 3.12 11.55 -6.00
CA TYR A 369 3.28 11.20 -4.59
C TYR A 369 3.46 9.68 -4.40
N LEU A 370 2.58 8.87 -5.00
CA LEU A 370 2.67 7.41 -4.92
C LEU A 370 3.93 6.85 -5.60
N ALA A 371 4.25 7.35 -6.80
CA ALA A 371 5.44 6.93 -7.52
C ALA A 371 6.72 7.27 -6.75
N SER A 372 6.78 8.45 -6.13
CA SER A 372 7.93 8.85 -5.32
C SER A 372 8.03 8.06 -4.02
N GLN A 373 6.92 7.81 -3.33
CA GLN A 373 6.89 6.91 -2.17
C GLN A 373 7.44 5.53 -2.55
N TRP A 374 6.93 4.94 -3.62
CA TRP A 374 7.39 3.62 -4.07
C TRP A 374 8.86 3.62 -4.49
N HIS A 375 9.33 4.69 -5.15
CA HIS A 375 10.73 4.82 -5.52
C HIS A 375 11.65 4.94 -4.30
N LEU A 376 11.26 5.76 -3.33
CA LEU A 376 12.03 6.00 -2.10
C LEU A 376 12.15 4.75 -1.23
N ASP A 377 11.15 3.87 -1.25
CA ASP A 377 11.16 2.62 -0.50
C ASP A 377 11.82 1.46 -1.27
N GLY A 378 11.59 1.37 -2.58
CA GLY A 378 12.04 0.23 -3.40
C GLY A 378 13.37 0.43 -4.12
N GLY A 379 13.84 1.67 -4.29
CA GLY A 379 15.02 2.00 -5.10
C GLY A 379 14.89 1.52 -6.56
N LEU A 380 13.66 1.40 -7.08
CA LEU A 380 13.43 0.66 -8.33
C LEU A 380 14.14 1.31 -9.53
N LEU A 381 14.10 2.64 -9.65
CA LEU A 381 14.78 3.36 -10.74
C LEU A 381 16.30 3.13 -10.71
N THR A 382 16.91 3.13 -9.52
CA THR A 382 18.36 2.92 -9.36
C THR A 382 18.76 1.46 -9.50
N LYS A 383 17.83 0.53 -9.27
CA LYS A 383 18.01 -0.91 -9.53
C LYS A 383 17.79 -1.29 -11.00
N LEU A 384 16.86 -0.62 -11.69
CA LEU A 384 16.47 -0.93 -13.06
C LEU A 384 17.36 -0.23 -14.10
N MET A 385 17.81 1.00 -13.83
CA MET A 385 18.69 1.74 -14.73
C MET A 385 20.18 1.53 -14.41
N PRO A 386 21.03 1.30 -15.42
CA PRO A 386 22.47 1.38 -15.26
C PRO A 386 22.87 2.72 -14.62
N SER A 387 23.76 2.66 -13.64
CA SER A 387 24.18 3.83 -12.85
C SER A 387 24.68 5.01 -13.71
N LEU A 388 25.28 4.73 -14.87
CA LEU A 388 25.72 5.73 -15.83
C LEU A 388 24.56 6.44 -16.52
N LEU A 389 23.54 5.70 -16.97
CA LEU A 389 22.37 6.28 -17.63
C LEU A 389 21.57 7.13 -16.64
N ALA A 390 21.40 6.65 -15.41
CA ALA A 390 20.78 7.41 -14.33
C ALA A 390 21.53 8.72 -14.09
N ARG A 391 22.86 8.69 -13.98
CA ARG A 391 23.69 9.91 -13.82
C ARG A 391 23.59 10.86 -15.00
N LEU A 392 23.58 10.34 -16.23
CA LEU A 392 23.45 11.16 -17.44
C LEU A 392 22.07 11.83 -17.52
N LEU A 393 21.01 11.08 -17.24
CA LEU A 393 19.63 11.60 -17.17
C LEU A 393 19.50 12.64 -16.05
N LEU A 394 19.98 12.36 -14.85
CA LEU A 394 20.00 13.31 -13.74
C LEU A 394 20.77 14.58 -14.10
N ASN A 395 21.95 14.47 -14.70
CA ASN A 395 22.74 15.63 -15.12
C ASN A 395 22.03 16.43 -16.22
N HIS A 396 21.38 15.74 -17.17
CA HIS A 396 20.58 16.39 -18.21
C HIS A 396 19.38 17.15 -17.61
N LEU A 397 18.67 16.54 -16.66
CA LEU A 397 17.53 17.14 -15.96
C LEU A 397 17.94 18.25 -15.00
N THR A 398 19.14 18.19 -14.42
CA THR A 398 19.66 19.22 -13.49
C THR A 398 20.19 20.45 -14.23
N ARG A 399 20.66 20.30 -15.48
CA ARG A 399 21.19 21.41 -16.29
C ARG A 399 20.13 22.13 -17.12
N ARG A 400 18.95 21.53 -17.28
CA ARG A 400 17.80 22.16 -17.93
C ARG A 400 17.12 23.12 -16.97
#